data_AF-A0AAV9DZJ9-F1
#
_entry.id   AF-A0AAV9DZJ9-F1
#
_cell.length_a   1.000
_cell.length_b   1.000
_cell.length_c   1.000
_cell.angle_alpha   90.00
_cell.angle_beta   90.00
_cell.angle_gamma   90.00
#
_symmetry.space_group_name_H-M   'P 1'
#
loop_
_entity.id
_entity.type
_entity.pdbx_description
1 polymer ?
#
loop_
_entity_poly.entity_id
_entity_poly.type
_entity_poly.pdbx_seq_one_letter_code
_entity_poly.pdbx_strand_id
1 'polypeptide(L)' 'MPAHIKSSMFGCSLTIPITDGRLNMGTWQGIWLCEHRDHGTARKVVVTLNGV' A
#
# COMPACT_ATOMS: atom_id res chain seq x y z
N MET A 1 -20.86 -2.45 -0.09
CA MET A 1 -20.37 -3.84 0.08
C MET A 1 -19.21 -4.20 -0.87
N PRO A 2 -19.24 -3.90 -2.20
CA PRO A 2 -18.17 -4.30 -3.13
C PRO A 2 -16.76 -3.80 -2.75
N ALA A 3 -16.66 -2.58 -2.23
CA ALA A 3 -15.39 -1.99 -1.80
C ALA A 3 -14.68 -2.79 -0.69
N HIS A 4 -15.44 -3.39 0.24
CA HIS A 4 -14.87 -4.21 1.32
C HIS A 4 -14.28 -5.51 0.78
N ILE A 5 -14.99 -6.17 -0.15
CA ILE A 5 -14.51 -7.41 -0.79
C ILE A 5 -13.22 -7.13 -1.57
N LYS A 6 -13.20 -6.06 -2.38
CA LYS A 6 -11.99 -5.65 -3.12
C LYS A 6 -10.81 -5.39 -2.16
N SER A 7 -11.05 -4.65 -1.08
CA SER A 7 -10.01 -4.37 -0.08
C SER A 7 -9.46 -5.63 0.60
N SER A 8 -10.32 -6.61 0.91
CA SER A 8 -9.87 -7.88 1.49
C SER A 8 -9.11 -8.75 0.49
N MET A 9 -9.42 -8.66 -0.80
CA MET A 9 -8.72 -9.41 -1.85
C MET A 9 -7.35 -8.82 -2.21
N PHE A 10 -7.25 -7.50 -2.35
CA PHE A 10 -5.98 -6.83 -2.67
C PHE A 10 -5.07 -6.63 -1.44
N GLY A 11 -5.65 -6.68 -0.24
CA GLY A 11 -4.95 -6.36 1.01
C GLY A 11 -4.91 -4.85 1.29
N CYS A 12 -4.61 -4.51 2.54
CA CYS A 12 -4.54 -3.14 3.05
C CYS A 12 -3.15 -2.74 3.57
N SER A 13 -2.14 -3.60 3.39
CA SER A 13 -0.77 -3.37 3.83
C SER A 13 0.23 -4.00 2.86
N LEU A 14 1.42 -3.42 2.80
CA LEU A 14 2.53 -3.89 1.98
C LEU A 14 3.79 -3.93 2.84
N THR A 15 4.61 -4.95 2.63
CA THR A 15 5.96 -5.02 3.19
C THR A 15 6.94 -4.84 2.04
N ILE A 16 7.78 -3.80 2.12
CA ILE A 16 8.72 -3.44 1.05
C ILE A 16 10.13 -3.51 1.63
N PRO A 17 11.04 -4.32 1.05
CA PRO A 17 12.41 -4.39 1.53
C PRO A 17 13.14 -3.07 1.29
N ILE A 18 14.08 -2.77 2.19
CA ILE A 18 14.99 -1.63 2.08
C ILE A 18 16.41 -2.18 2.01
N THR A 19 17.18 -1.70 1.04
CA THR A 19 18.59 -2.07 0.84
C THR A 19 19.38 -0.79 0.59
N ASP A 20 20.47 -0.59 1.32
CA ASP A 20 21.33 0.60 1.24
C ASP A 20 20.55 1.93 1.34
N GLY A 21 19.58 1.97 2.26
CA GLY A 21 18.76 3.16 2.51
C GLY A 21 17.72 3.49 1.43
N ARG A 22 17.47 2.59 0.47
CA ARG A 22 16.49 2.77 -0.62
C ARG A 22 15.45 1.66 -0.62
N LEU A 23 14.22 1.99 -1.03
CA LEU A 23 13.19 0.98 -1.30
C LEU A 23 13.69 0.06 -2.42
N ASN A 24 13.77 -1.24 -2.12
CA ASN A 24 14.25 -2.25 -3.07
C ASN A 24 13.07 -2.73 -3.92
N MET A 25 12.79 -1.95 -4.97
CA MET A 25 11.70 -2.15 -5.91
C MET A 25 12.23 -2.35 -7.33
N GLY A 26 11.54 -3.16 -8.12
CA GLY A 26 11.83 -3.29 -9.56
C GLY A 26 11.46 -2.03 -10.33
N THR A 27 12.04 -1.85 -11.52
CA THR A 27 11.88 -0.67 -12.40
C THR A 27 10.42 -0.27 -12.66
N TRP A 28 9.51 -1.24 -12.65
CA TRP A 28 8.09 -1.05 -12.95
C TRP A 28 7.16 -1.29 -11.75
N GLN A 29 7.71 -1.45 -10.55
CA GLN A 29 6.89 -1.57 -9.34
C GLN A 29 6.52 -0.18 -8.82
N GLY A 30 5.23 0.00 -8.51
CA GLY A 30 4.70 1.22 -7.91
C GLY A 30 3.84 0.90 -6.69
N ILE A 31 3.76 1.84 -5.75
CA ILE A 31 2.89 1.74 -4.57
C ILE A 31 1.62 2.56 -4.86
N TRP A 32 0.46 1.94 -4.68
CA TRP A 32 -0.83 2.55 -4.99
C TRP A 32 -1.75 2.54 -3.79
N LEU A 33 -2.42 3.67 -3.55
CA LEU A 33 -3.56 3.75 -2.66
C LEU A 33 -4.83 3.56 -3.50
N CYS A 34 -5.44 2.39 -3.41
CA CYS A 34 -6.64 2.07 -4.18
C CYS A 34 -7.91 2.48 -3.42
N GLU A 35 -8.51 3.61 -3.79
CA GLU A 35 -9.86 3.96 -3.30
C GLU A 35 -10.91 3.14 -4.06
N HIS A 36 -11.66 2.32 -3.33
CA HIS A 36 -12.69 1.46 -3.94
C HIS A 36 -14.12 1.98 -3.80
N ARG A 37 -14.32 3.12 -3.12
CA ARG A 37 -15.63 3.78 -3.04
C ARG A 37 -15.75 4.85 -4.10
N ASP A 38 -16.93 4.94 -4.71
CA ASP A 38 -17.23 5.98 -5.69
C ASP A 38 -17.16 7.39 -5.08
N HIS A 39 -17.47 7.50 -3.79
CA HIS A 39 -17.39 8.74 -3.00
C HIS A 39 -16.40 8.57 -1.86
N GLY A 40 -15.11 8.69 -2.18
CA GLY A 40 -14.03 8.60 -1.21
C GLY A 40 -13.89 9.85 -0.35
N THR A 41 -13.65 9.66 0.95
CA THR A 41 -13.14 10.71 1.85
C THR A 41 -11.60 10.63 1.96
N ALA A 42 -10.98 11.52 2.75
CA ALA A 42 -9.54 11.47 3.03
C ALA A 42 -9.08 10.12 3.61
N ARG A 43 -7.86 9.71 3.26
CA ARG A 43 -7.24 8.46 3.74
C ARG A 43 -6.00 8.77 4.56
N LYS A 44 -5.70 7.86 5.49
CA LYS A 44 -4.47 7.88 6.27
C LYS A 44 -3.69 6.61 5.94
N VAL A 45 -2.45 6.80 5.51
CA VAL A 45 -1.48 5.72 5.30
C VAL A 45 -0.45 5.83 6.41
N VAL A 46 -0.12 4.71 7.04
CA VAL A 46 0.92 4.64 8.06
C VAL A 46 2.11 3.91 7.47
N VAL A 47 3.30 4.49 7.63
CA VAL A 47 4.56 3.89 7.22
C VAL A 47 5.39 3.62 8.47
N THR A 48 5.82 2.39 8.63
CA THR A 48 6.72 1.97 9.71
C THR A 48 8.01 1.48 9.08
N LEU A 49 9.13 2.07 9.48
CA LEU A 49 10.47 1.57 9.14
C LEU A 49 10.94 0.69 10.28
N ASN A 50 11.32 -0.55 9.96
CA ASN A 50 11.80 -1.53 10.93
C ASN A 50 12.97 -2.30 10.30
N GLY A 51 14.05 -2.46 11.06
CA GLY A 51 15.31 -3.05 10.62
C GLY A 51 16.45 -2.66 11.56
N VAL A 52 17.64 -3.23 11.32
CA VAL A 52 18.89 -2.92 12.03
C VAL A 52 19.83 -2.19 11.09
#